data_AF-A0A0R1V971-F1
#
_entry.id   AF-A0A0R1V971-F1
#
_cell.length_a   1.000
_cell.length_b   1.000
_cell.length_c   1.000
_cell.angle_alpha   90.00
_cell.angle_beta   90.00
_cell.angle_gamma   90.00
#
_symmetry.space_group_name_H-M   'P 1'
#
loop_
_entity.id
_entity.type
_entity.pdbx_description
1 polymer ?
#
loop_
_entity_poly.entity_id
_entity_poly.type
_entity_poly.pdbx_seq_one_letter_code
_entity_poly.pdbx_strand_id
1 'polypeptide(L)'
;MISALALDARQNTHLQQLTIKSFKKGGSKMPKATFYRLELTKKRQLFRALKKEFEYKSFADASINEIIKTAGIARGSFYQYFEDKLDCYLYFVEKLQKKRNQLFVKLLIQERGDLFAGARLFFEQSLVDVLTGPNAQYY
;
A
#
# COMPACT_ATOMS: atom_id res chain seq x y z
N MET A 1 -16.35 8.17 -26.27
CA MET A 1 -14.99 8.41 -25.72
C MET A 1 -14.91 8.43 -24.18
N ILE A 2 -16.03 8.45 -23.43
CA ILE A 2 -15.99 8.44 -21.94
C ILE A 2 -15.94 6.99 -21.36
N SER A 3 -16.24 5.98 -22.16
CA SER A 3 -16.45 4.60 -21.68
C SER A 3 -15.17 3.78 -21.42
N ALA A 4 -14.02 4.15 -21.99
CA ALA A 4 -12.77 3.39 -21.85
C ALA A 4 -12.04 3.66 -20.52
N LEU A 5 -12.14 4.88 -19.98
CA LEU A 5 -11.55 5.27 -18.69
C LEU A 5 -12.28 4.64 -17.49
N ALA A 6 -13.57 4.30 -17.64
CA ALA A 6 -14.36 3.67 -16.57
C ALA A 6 -14.14 2.15 -16.46
N LEU A 7 -13.69 1.48 -17.52
CA LEU A 7 -13.39 0.04 -17.51
C LEU A 7 -12.03 -0.28 -16.85
N ASP A 8 -11.07 0.63 -16.97
CA ASP A 8 -9.70 0.48 -16.43
C ASP A 8 -9.69 0.49 -14.89
N ALA A 9 -10.50 1.35 -14.25
CA ALA A 9 -10.58 1.40 -12.79
C ALA A 9 -11.06 0.07 -12.16
N ARG A 10 -11.96 -0.69 -12.83
CA ARG A 10 -12.46 -1.98 -12.32
C ARG A 10 -11.43 -3.10 -12.47
N GLN A 11 -10.72 -3.17 -13.60
CA GLN A 11 -9.67 -4.17 -13.82
C GLN A 11 -8.43 -3.91 -12.96
N ASN A 12 -8.04 -2.65 -12.77
CA ASN A 12 -6.91 -2.26 -11.91
C ASN A 12 -7.21 -2.57 -10.42
N THR A 13 -8.47 -2.48 -9.99
CA THR A 13 -8.89 -2.90 -8.64
C THR A 13 -8.88 -4.42 -8.48
N HIS A 14 -9.17 -5.18 -9.54
CA HIS A 14 -9.11 -6.65 -9.55
C HIS A 14 -7.68 -7.18 -9.56
N LEU A 15 -6.77 -6.54 -10.31
CA LEU A 15 -5.34 -6.87 -10.30
C LEU A 15 -4.68 -6.56 -8.95
N GLN A 16 -5.05 -5.44 -8.31
CA GLN A 16 -4.64 -5.14 -6.92
C GLN A 16 -5.11 -6.22 -5.92
N GLN A 17 -6.28 -6.81 -6.14
CA GLN A 17 -6.79 -7.91 -5.30
C GLN A 17 -6.06 -9.25 -5.55
N LEU A 18 -5.49 -9.45 -6.74
CA LEU A 18 -4.78 -10.68 -7.10
C LEU A 18 -3.33 -10.70 -6.56
N THR A 19 -2.62 -9.57 -6.54
CA THR A 19 -1.25 -9.49 -6.00
C THR A 19 -1.18 -9.71 -4.49
N ILE A 20 -2.26 -9.41 -3.74
CA ILE A 20 -2.31 -9.54 -2.28
C ILE A 20 -2.62 -10.97 -1.82
N LYS A 21 -3.34 -11.76 -2.62
CA LYS A 21 -3.81 -13.11 -2.23
C LYS A 21 -2.68 -14.14 -2.01
N SER A 22 -1.49 -13.91 -2.55
CA SER A 22 -0.42 -14.93 -2.57
C SER A 22 0.53 -14.93 -1.36
N PHE A 23 0.46 -13.96 -0.43
CA PHE A 23 1.45 -13.85 0.66
C PHE A 23 1.05 -14.48 2.00
N LYS A 24 -0.21 -14.91 2.20
CA LYS A 24 -0.64 -15.66 3.40
C LYS A 24 -1.36 -16.93 2.94
N LYS A 25 -0.62 -18.03 2.73
CA LYS A 25 -1.21 -19.36 2.48
C LYS A 25 -1.85 -19.83 3.80
N GLY A 26 -3.11 -19.45 4.04
CA GLY A 26 -3.91 -19.91 5.18
C GLY A 26 -4.46 -18.86 6.17
N GLY A 27 -4.32 -17.55 5.92
CA GLY A 27 -4.82 -16.50 6.83
C GLY A 27 -5.73 -15.47 6.17
N SER A 28 -6.62 -14.85 6.95
CA SER A 28 -7.66 -13.88 6.62
C SER A 28 -7.37 -12.90 5.46
N LYS A 29 -8.41 -12.48 4.71
CA LYS A 29 -8.35 -11.33 3.77
C LYS A 29 -7.88 -10.08 4.53
N MET A 30 -6.75 -9.51 4.10
CA MET A 30 -6.16 -8.32 4.72
C MET A 30 -6.24 -7.10 3.82
N PRO A 31 -6.59 -5.91 4.36
CA PRO A 31 -7.37 -5.68 5.59
C PRO A 31 -8.73 -6.40 5.61
N LYS A 32 -9.35 -6.51 6.80
CA LYS A 32 -10.71 -7.06 6.97
C LYS A 32 -11.74 -6.18 6.26
N ALA A 33 -12.88 -6.75 5.86
CA ALA A 33 -13.94 -6.03 5.10
C ALA A 33 -14.47 -4.76 5.80
N THR A 34 -14.54 -4.80 7.13
CA THR A 34 -14.89 -3.68 8.03
C THR A 34 -13.98 -2.47 7.85
N PHE A 35 -12.68 -2.66 7.60
CA PHE A 35 -11.76 -1.57 7.31
C PHE A 35 -12.18 -0.80 6.04
N TYR A 36 -12.59 -1.52 5.00
CA TYR A 36 -13.00 -0.90 3.73
C TYR A 36 -14.31 -0.11 3.83
N ARG A 37 -15.12 -0.36 4.86
CA ARG A 37 -16.34 0.41 5.15
C ARG A 37 -16.07 1.69 5.95
N LEU A 38 -14.84 1.93 6.40
CA LEU A 38 -14.50 3.16 7.12
C LEU A 38 -14.62 4.39 6.22
N GLU A 39 -15.11 5.47 6.82
CA GLU A 39 -15.03 6.82 6.28
C GLU A 39 -13.59 7.15 5.87
N LEU A 40 -13.46 7.90 4.77
CA LEU A 40 -12.14 8.28 4.21
C LEU A 40 -11.27 8.99 5.24
N THR A 41 -11.86 9.84 6.09
CA THR A 41 -11.15 10.54 7.15
C THR A 41 -10.52 9.59 8.16
N LYS A 42 -11.26 8.55 8.60
CA LYS A 42 -10.73 7.53 9.53
C LYS A 42 -9.63 6.69 8.88
N LYS A 43 -9.78 6.32 7.61
CA LYS A 43 -8.72 5.63 6.84
C LYS A 43 -7.44 6.46 6.75
N ARG A 44 -7.57 7.77 6.48
CA ARG A 44 -6.43 8.70 6.42
C ARG A 44 -5.75 8.86 7.78
N GLN A 45 -6.52 8.97 8.86
CA GLN A 45 -5.98 9.06 10.22
C GLN A 45 -5.18 7.81 10.59
N LEU A 46 -5.75 6.63 10.33
CA LEU A 46 -5.05 5.37 10.58
C LEU A 46 -3.80 5.23 9.72
N PHE A 47 -3.85 5.62 8.44
CA PHE A 47 -2.67 5.61 7.57
C PHE A 47 -1.56 6.54 8.07
N ARG A 48 -1.91 7.74 8.57
CA ARG A 48 -0.92 8.66 9.18
C ARG A 48 -0.29 8.06 10.44
N ALA A 49 -1.06 7.36 11.26
CA ALA A 49 -0.55 6.68 12.45
C ALA A 49 0.40 5.54 12.08
N LEU A 50 0.05 4.72 11.07
CA LEU A 50 0.92 3.66 10.55
C LEU A 50 2.22 4.26 9.99
N LYS A 51 2.13 5.32 9.19
CA LYS A 51 3.28 6.05 8.66
C LYS A 51 4.21 6.51 9.78
N LYS A 52 3.66 7.16 10.80
CA LYS A 52 4.43 7.63 11.96
C LYS A 52 5.09 6.47 12.71
N GLU A 53 4.44 5.32 12.88
CA GLU A 53 5.05 4.22 13.61
C GLU A 53 6.14 3.52 12.80
N PHE A 54 5.88 3.23 11.53
CA PHE A 54 6.77 2.40 10.70
C PHE A 54 7.88 3.17 9.98
N GLU A 55 7.83 4.50 9.91
CA GLU A 55 8.95 5.28 9.37
C GLU A 55 10.12 5.41 10.36
N TYR A 56 9.84 5.42 11.65
CA TYR A 56 10.87 5.63 12.68
C TYR A 56 11.28 4.35 13.42
N LYS A 57 10.56 3.24 13.22
CA LYS A 57 10.81 1.99 13.94
C LYS A 57 10.85 0.80 12.99
N SER A 58 11.71 -0.15 13.33
CA SER A 58 11.73 -1.45 12.69
C SER A 58 10.38 -2.17 12.89
N PHE A 59 10.08 -3.16 12.06
CA PHE A 59 8.89 -3.99 12.26
C PHE A 59 8.86 -4.63 13.66
N ALA A 60 10.01 -5.03 14.19
CA ALA A 60 10.12 -5.63 15.53
C ALA A 60 9.70 -4.63 16.62
N ASP A 61 10.21 -3.40 16.56
CA ASP A 61 10.03 -2.37 17.59
C ASP A 61 8.69 -1.62 17.50
N ALA A 62 8.03 -1.70 16.35
CA ALA A 62 6.72 -1.08 16.14
C ALA A 62 5.64 -1.68 17.06
N SER A 63 4.81 -0.81 17.62
CA SER A 63 3.78 -1.12 18.62
C SER A 63 2.37 -0.84 18.11
N ILE A 64 1.51 -1.86 18.15
CA ILE A 64 0.07 -1.70 17.89
C ILE A 64 -0.54 -0.67 18.86
N ASN A 65 -0.09 -0.62 20.11
CA ASN A 65 -0.62 0.34 21.09
C ASN A 65 -0.31 1.79 20.70
N GLU A 66 0.88 2.07 20.19
CA GLU A 66 1.23 3.42 19.71
C GLU A 66 0.46 3.80 18.44
N ILE A 67 0.22 2.83 17.54
CA ILE A 67 -0.64 3.04 16.37
C ILE A 67 -2.06 3.38 16.82
N ILE A 68 -2.65 2.61 17.75
CA ILE A 68 -4.01 2.84 18.29
C ILE A 68 -4.10 4.23 18.91
N LYS A 69 -3.15 4.58 19.77
CA LYS A 69 -3.07 5.87 20.46
C LYS A 69 -2.97 7.03 19.45
N THR A 70 -2.05 6.93 18.50
CA THR A 70 -1.83 7.96 17.47
C THR A 70 -3.04 8.08 16.52
N ALA A 71 -3.68 6.96 16.19
CA ALA A 71 -4.86 6.95 15.34
C ALA A 71 -6.14 7.39 16.06
N GLY A 72 -6.14 7.50 17.40
CA GLY A 72 -7.32 7.86 18.18
C GLY A 72 -8.47 6.85 18.05
N ILE A 73 -8.16 5.55 17.95
CA ILE A 73 -9.15 4.47 17.86
C ILE A 73 -9.13 3.60 19.10
N ALA A 74 -10.20 2.86 19.38
CA ALA A 74 -10.20 1.86 20.44
C ALA A 74 -9.42 0.59 20.02
N ARG A 75 -8.87 -0.15 20.99
CA ARG A 75 -8.17 -1.42 20.72
C ARG A 75 -9.03 -2.43 19.97
N GLY A 76 -10.30 -2.56 20.36
CA GLY A 76 -11.26 -3.42 19.65
C GLY A 76 -11.43 -3.03 18.19
N SER A 77 -11.44 -1.72 17.88
CA SER A 77 -11.52 -1.22 16.51
C SER A 77 -10.31 -1.63 15.67
N PHE A 78 -9.10 -1.61 16.23
CA PHE A 78 -7.92 -2.11 15.52
C PHE A 78 -8.10 -3.56 15.10
N TYR A 79 -8.51 -4.44 16.02
CA TYR A 79 -8.71 -5.87 15.74
C TYR A 79 -9.94 -6.15 14.86
N GLN A 80 -10.87 -5.21 14.77
CA GLN A 80 -11.91 -5.24 13.74
C GLN A 80 -11.35 -5.00 12.35
N TYR A 81 -10.25 -4.25 12.18
CA TYR A 81 -9.68 -3.88 10.87
C TYR A 81 -8.53 -4.80 10.43
N PHE A 82 -7.68 -5.18 11.38
CA PHE A 82 -6.51 -6.03 11.17
C PHE A 82 -6.55 -7.21 12.14
N GLU A 83 -5.95 -8.35 11.79
CA GLU A 83 -5.83 -9.46 12.73
C GLU A 83 -4.57 -9.29 13.60
N ASP A 84 -3.46 -8.84 13.02
CA ASP A 84 -2.21 -8.64 13.74
C ASP A 84 -1.38 -7.41 13.25
N LYS A 85 -0.12 -7.30 13.71
CA LYS A 85 0.82 -6.24 13.31
C LYS A 85 1.32 -6.44 11.86
N LEU A 86 1.50 -7.67 11.42
CA LEU A 86 1.96 -7.98 10.07
C LEU A 86 0.94 -7.51 9.05
N ASP A 87 -0.33 -7.75 9.32
CA ASP A 87 -1.44 -7.35 8.50
C ASP A 87 -1.51 -5.84 8.23
N CYS A 88 -1.38 -5.00 9.28
CA CYS A 88 -1.40 -3.55 9.12
C CYS A 88 -0.12 -3.02 8.46
N TYR A 89 1.02 -3.69 8.68
CA TYR A 89 2.28 -3.41 8.01
C TYR A 89 2.20 -3.71 6.50
N LEU A 90 1.69 -4.88 6.11
CA LEU A 90 1.51 -5.24 4.71
C LEU A 90 0.55 -4.27 3.99
N TYR A 91 -0.54 -3.86 4.64
CA TYR A 91 -1.41 -2.80 4.14
C TYR A 91 -0.66 -1.47 3.94
N PHE A 92 0.18 -1.08 4.90
CA PHE A 92 0.96 0.15 4.81
C PHE A 92 1.95 0.11 3.62
N VAL A 93 2.68 -1.00 3.47
CA VAL A 93 3.63 -1.23 2.36
C VAL A 93 2.92 -1.22 1.01
N GLU A 94 1.77 -1.89 0.88
CA GLU A 94 0.95 -1.89 -0.34
C GLU A 94 0.60 -0.44 -0.75
N LYS A 95 0.21 0.41 0.19
CA LYS A 95 -0.12 1.81 -0.10
C LYS A 95 1.09 2.65 -0.49
N LEU A 96 2.25 2.41 0.09
CA LEU A 96 3.50 3.07 -0.33
C LEU A 96 3.90 2.66 -1.76
N GLN A 97 3.78 1.37 -2.08
CA GLN A 97 4.20 0.83 -3.37
C GLN A 97 3.19 1.07 -4.49
N LYS A 98 1.91 1.34 -4.18
CA LYS A 98 0.83 1.45 -5.17
C LYS A 98 1.17 2.36 -6.37
N LYS A 99 1.71 3.56 -6.12
CA LYS A 99 2.09 4.49 -7.19
C LYS A 99 3.24 3.94 -8.05
N ARG A 100 4.26 3.34 -7.42
CA ARG A 100 5.39 2.74 -8.11
C ARG A 100 4.97 1.52 -8.94
N ASN A 101 4.12 0.67 -8.39
CA ASN A 101 3.58 -0.49 -9.11
C ASN A 101 2.75 -0.05 -10.32
N GLN A 102 1.94 1.00 -10.17
CA GLN A 102 1.18 1.59 -11.28
C GLN A 102 2.11 2.17 -12.36
N LEU A 103 3.20 2.84 -11.96
CA LEU A 103 4.20 3.34 -12.89
C LEU A 103 4.89 2.20 -13.65
N PHE A 104 5.32 1.16 -12.93
CA PHE A 104 5.96 0.01 -13.54
C PHE A 104 5.06 -0.70 -14.56
N VAL A 105 3.80 -0.96 -14.20
CA VAL A 105 2.82 -1.55 -15.12
C VAL A 105 2.59 -0.65 -16.35
N LYS A 106 2.49 0.67 -16.16
CA LYS A 106 2.35 1.62 -17.26
C LYS A 106 3.53 1.53 -18.23
N LEU A 107 4.76 1.54 -17.71
CA LEU A 107 5.98 1.47 -18.53
C LEU A 107 6.09 0.13 -19.25
N LEU A 108 5.72 -0.97 -18.59
CA LEU A 108 5.69 -2.30 -19.21
C LEU A 108 4.72 -2.38 -20.39
N ILE A 109 3.54 -1.76 -20.27
CA ILE A 109 2.56 -1.68 -21.37
C ILE A 109 3.11 -0.81 -22.52
N GLN A 110 3.77 0.30 -22.20
CA GLN A 110 4.37 1.19 -23.20
C GLN A 110 5.47 0.49 -24.01
N GLU A 111 6.29 -0.32 -23.34
CA GLU A 111 7.33 -1.15 -23.96
C GLU A 111 6.79 -2.49 -24.50
N ARG A 112 5.47 -2.59 -24.72
CA ARG A 112 4.81 -3.76 -25.33
C ARG A 112 5.09 -5.10 -24.61
N GLY A 113 5.29 -5.05 -23.30
CA GLY A 113 5.59 -6.22 -22.47
C GLY A 113 7.07 -6.58 -22.40
N ASP A 114 7.97 -5.81 -23.01
CA ASP A 114 9.41 -5.99 -22.79
C ASP A 114 9.77 -5.60 -21.35
N LEU A 115 10.03 -6.63 -20.54
CA LEU A 115 10.34 -6.50 -19.13
C LEU A 115 11.62 -5.69 -18.89
N PHE A 116 12.66 -5.90 -19.69
CA PHE A 116 13.96 -5.25 -19.48
C PHE A 116 13.91 -3.78 -19.90
N ALA A 117 13.24 -3.48 -21.02
CA ALA A 117 13.03 -2.10 -21.45
C ALA A 117 12.15 -1.32 -20.45
N GLY A 118 11.04 -1.92 -20.00
CA GLY A 118 10.17 -1.32 -18.98
C GLY A 118 10.87 -1.12 -17.64
N ALA A 119 11.68 -2.10 -17.21
CA ALA A 119 12.46 -2.01 -15.97
C ALA A 119 13.52 -0.90 -16.04
N ARG A 120 14.23 -0.76 -17.17
CA ARG A 120 15.21 0.31 -17.38
C ARG A 120 14.58 1.69 -17.19
N LEU A 121 13.47 1.96 -17.88
CA LEU A 121 12.74 3.24 -17.74
C LEU A 121 12.21 3.45 -16.32
N PHE A 122 11.74 2.38 -15.68
CA PHE A 122 11.26 2.44 -14.31
C PHE A 122 12.38 2.82 -13.34
N PHE A 123 13.59 2.24 -13.49
CA PHE A 123 14.73 2.57 -12.66
C PHE A 123 15.21 4.01 -12.93
N GLU A 124 15.29 4.44 -14.19
CA GLU A 124 15.66 5.81 -14.55
C GLU A 124 14.72 6.84 -13.86
N GLN A 125 13.41 6.62 -13.89
CA GLN A 125 12.45 7.51 -13.24
C GLN A 125 12.44 7.36 -11.71
N SER A 126 12.64 6.13 -11.21
CA SER A 126 12.66 5.85 -9.77
C SER A 126 13.87 6.44 -9.06
N LEU A 127 15.01 6.59 -9.74
CA LEU A 127 16.22 7.17 -9.15
C LEU A 127 15.97 8.60 -8.66
N VAL A 128 15.24 9.40 -9.42
CA VAL A 128 14.89 10.78 -9.02
C VAL A 128 14.04 10.78 -7.74
N ASP A 129 13.03 9.90 -7.66
CA ASP A 129 12.17 9.78 -6.48
C ASP A 129 12.92 9.29 -5.23
N VAL A 130 13.91 8.41 -5.40
CA VAL A 130 14.74 7.90 -4.29
C VAL A 130 15.71 8.97 -3.82
N LEU A 131 16.36 9.70 -4.74
CA LEU A 131 17.39 10.68 -4.39
C LEU A 131 16.82 12.01 -3.91
N THR A 132 15.66 12.42 -4.41
CA THR A 132 15.11 13.78 -4.17
C THR A 132 13.66 13.78 -3.67
N GLY A 133 13.03 12.61 -3.58
CA GLY A 133 11.64 12.51 -3.15
C GLY A 133 11.43 12.72 -1.65
N PRO A 134 10.16 12.77 -1.21
CA PRO A 134 9.80 13.05 0.19
C PRO A 134 10.30 12.02 1.20
N ASN A 135 10.75 10.85 0.72
CA ASN A 135 11.29 9.78 1.54
C ASN A 135 12.80 9.57 1.33
N ALA A 136 13.49 10.48 0.63
CA ALA A 136 14.91 10.33 0.30
C ALA A 136 15.80 10.15 1.54
N GLN A 137 15.43 10.80 2.66
CA GLN A 137 16.13 10.68 3.94
C GLN A 137 16.12 9.26 4.56
N TYR A 138 15.33 8.33 4.01
CA TYR A 138 15.20 6.95 4.51
C TYR A 138 15.91 5.91 3.64
N TYR A 139 16.60 6.33 2.57
CA TYR A 139 17.41 5.49 1.69
C TYR A 139 18.89 5.83 1.85
#